data_AF-D8DZR7-F1
#
_entry.id   AF-D8DZR7-F1
#
_cell.length_a   1.000
_cell.length_b   1.000
_cell.length_c   1.000
_cell.angle_alpha   90.00
_cell.angle_beta   90.00
_cell.angle_gamma   90.00
#
_symmetry.space_group_name_H-M   'P 1'
#
loop_
_entity.id
_entity.type
_entity.pdbx_description
1 polymer ?
#
loop_
_entity_poly.entity_id
_entity_poly.type
_entity_poly.pdbx_seq_one_letter_code
_entity_poly.pdbx_strand_id
1 'polypeptide(L)'
;METIRKRNIMRKGLIILIYCFIALKGIATNEKASYECIYRLTYQVDTIQKRYSEALMSLRVAENQSFFFSQSGYERDSSTLNIENFSEWKAITDSIKRKYGKINSAYYILKNYQKNNLEYIINKYKYTENIPDFKWHYTNEKKKIGEHECQKATCAYMGRNYEVWFTPDIPISDGPWKFCGLPGLILEAYDTQHHYEFNFLGMNKCDVEIFVPVVNCTKTTKKKVIELTQKRIDDPNAFMKLLSAKTGIKGKTKFPKKFSYATMERLEAFPK
;
A
#
# COMPACT_ATOMS: atom_id res chain seq x y z
N MET A 1 2.26 -53.61 39.94
CA MET A 1 2.56 -52.16 40.06
C MET A 1 3.22 -51.55 38.82
N GLU A 2 3.47 -52.32 37.75
CA GLU A 2 4.06 -51.82 36.49
C GLU A 2 3.04 -51.44 35.39
N THR A 3 1.81 -51.91 35.48
CA THR A 3 0.78 -51.71 34.44
C THR A 3 0.18 -50.30 34.42
N ILE A 4 0.31 -49.53 35.50
CA ILE A 4 -0.22 -48.15 35.61
C ILE A 4 0.77 -47.13 35.00
N ARG A 5 2.06 -47.46 34.91
CA ARG A 5 3.10 -46.52 34.45
C ARG A 5 3.13 -46.34 32.92
N LYS A 6 2.68 -47.33 32.14
CA LYS A 6 2.60 -47.25 30.66
C LYS A 6 1.39 -46.44 30.14
N ARG A 7 0.31 -46.34 30.93
CA ARG A 7 -0.92 -45.61 30.51
C ARG A 7 -0.75 -44.08 30.53
N ASN A 8 0.21 -43.57 31.31
CA ASN A 8 0.53 -42.13 31.40
C ASN A 8 1.54 -41.64 30.35
N ILE A 9 2.24 -42.55 29.66
CA ILE A 9 3.16 -42.17 28.56
C ILE A 9 2.38 -42.06 27.24
N MET A 10 1.37 -42.91 27.01
CA MET A 10 0.48 -42.79 25.84
C MET A 10 -0.47 -41.59 25.87
N ARG A 11 -0.81 -41.04 27.05
CA ARG A 11 -1.59 -39.79 27.16
C ARG A 11 -0.76 -38.51 27.02
N LYS A 12 0.56 -38.60 27.21
CA LYS A 12 1.50 -37.48 26.98
C LYS A 12 2.03 -37.46 25.54
N GLY A 13 2.03 -38.60 24.85
CA GLY A 13 2.32 -38.70 23.41
C GLY A 13 1.13 -38.39 22.49
N LEU A 14 -0.10 -38.26 23.02
CA LEU A 14 -1.29 -37.82 22.27
C LEU A 14 -1.58 -36.31 22.44
N ILE A 15 -0.62 -35.56 23.00
CA ILE A 15 -0.50 -34.09 22.88
C ILE A 15 0.65 -33.80 21.90
N ILE A 16 0.72 -34.62 20.86
CA ILE A 16 1.37 -34.30 19.60
C ILE A 16 0.31 -33.54 18.78
N LEU A 17 0.71 -32.43 18.16
CA LEU A 17 0.02 -31.79 17.02
C LEU A 17 -1.30 -31.02 17.25
N ILE A 18 -1.61 -30.49 18.44
CA ILE A 18 -2.67 -29.46 18.54
C ILE A 18 -2.07 -28.06 18.32
N TYR A 19 -1.90 -27.73 17.05
CA TYR A 19 -1.92 -26.38 16.50
C TYR A 19 -0.97 -25.34 17.14
N CYS A 20 0.34 -25.47 16.86
CA CYS A 20 1.18 -24.29 16.56
C CYS A 20 0.85 -23.73 15.17
N PHE A 21 -0.44 -23.60 14.86
CA PHE A 21 -0.93 -22.77 13.78
C PHE A 21 -1.40 -21.48 14.45
N ILE A 22 -0.46 -20.64 14.89
CA ILE A 22 -0.73 -19.22 14.82
C ILE A 22 -0.83 -18.98 13.32
N ALA A 23 -2.04 -19.10 12.77
CA ALA A 23 -2.31 -18.71 11.41
C ALA A 23 -1.79 -17.30 11.29
N LEU A 24 -0.74 -17.10 10.48
CA LEU A 24 -0.28 -15.78 10.09
C LEU A 24 -1.52 -15.08 9.53
N LYS A 25 -2.15 -14.23 10.34
CA LYS A 25 -3.33 -13.51 9.92
C LYS A 25 -2.82 -12.46 8.93
N GLY A 26 -2.99 -12.72 7.63
CA GLY A 26 -2.53 -11.87 6.53
C GLY A 26 -2.61 -12.64 5.20
N ILE A 27 -2.22 -12.00 4.10
CA ILE A 27 -2.21 -12.65 2.78
C ILE A 27 -0.75 -12.87 2.38
N ALA A 28 -0.29 -14.12 2.44
CA ALA A 28 0.99 -14.56 1.92
C ALA A 28 0.85 -15.02 0.46
N THR A 29 1.80 -14.68 -0.42
CA THR A 29 1.71 -15.02 -1.85
C THR A 29 2.64 -16.17 -2.27
N ASN A 30 3.45 -16.72 -1.35
CA ASN A 30 4.52 -17.69 -1.61
C ASN A 30 5.61 -17.21 -2.60
N GLU A 31 5.58 -15.94 -3.03
CA GLU A 31 6.61 -15.32 -3.85
C GLU A 31 7.64 -14.62 -2.97
N LYS A 32 8.92 -14.72 -3.34
CA LYS A 32 9.99 -14.00 -2.67
C LYS A 32 10.44 -12.80 -3.48
N ALA A 33 10.48 -11.64 -2.84
CA ALA A 33 11.04 -10.45 -3.42
C ALA A 33 12.57 -10.51 -3.40
N SER A 34 13.18 -10.26 -4.56
CA SER A 34 14.63 -10.19 -4.75
C SER A 34 15.19 -8.77 -4.55
N TYR A 35 14.33 -7.76 -4.70
CA TYR A 35 14.69 -6.35 -4.55
C TYR A 35 13.60 -5.59 -3.79
N GLU A 36 14.03 -4.61 -2.98
CA GLU A 36 13.17 -3.60 -2.40
C GLU A 36 13.64 -2.20 -2.84
N CYS A 37 12.82 -1.52 -3.64
CA CYS A 37 13.04 -0.14 -4.09
C CYS A 37 12.31 0.82 -3.15
N ILE A 38 12.98 1.88 -2.71
CA ILE A 38 12.45 2.85 -1.76
C ILE A 38 12.16 4.16 -2.49
N TYR A 39 10.98 4.72 -2.25
CA TYR A 39 10.56 6.00 -2.80
C TYR A 39 10.12 6.95 -1.69
N ARG A 40 10.36 8.25 -1.89
CA ARG A 40 9.64 9.32 -1.20
C ARG A 40 8.38 9.63 -1.98
N LEU A 41 7.23 9.58 -1.31
CA LEU A 41 5.98 10.11 -1.82
C LEU A 41 5.74 11.49 -1.19
N THR A 42 5.77 12.55 -1.99
CA THR A 42 5.32 13.89 -1.61
C THR A 42 3.93 14.10 -2.17
N TYR A 43 2.98 14.53 -1.35
CA TYR A 43 1.60 14.70 -1.79
C TYR A 43 0.85 15.81 -1.06
N GLN A 44 0.02 16.50 -1.81
CA GLN A 44 -0.70 17.66 -1.33
C GLN A 44 -1.91 17.24 -0.52
N VAL A 45 -1.92 17.56 0.77
CA VAL A 45 -2.97 17.23 1.74
C VAL A 45 -3.96 18.37 1.98
N ASP A 46 -3.68 19.56 1.41
CA ASP A 46 -4.59 20.71 1.37
C ASP A 46 -4.32 21.55 0.12
N THR A 47 -5.27 21.60 -0.80
CA THR A 47 -5.17 22.39 -2.04
C THR A 47 -5.44 23.88 -1.87
N ILE A 48 -6.08 24.30 -0.78
CA ILE A 48 -6.32 25.70 -0.47
C ILE A 48 -5.06 26.30 0.18
N GLN A 49 -4.50 25.62 1.18
CA GLN A 49 -3.30 26.08 1.89
C GLN A 49 -1.99 25.61 1.28
N LYS A 50 -2.05 24.85 0.18
CA LYS A 50 -0.89 24.21 -0.47
C LYS A 50 0.02 23.47 0.51
N ARG A 51 -0.58 22.72 1.42
CA ARG A 51 0.15 21.94 2.43
C ARG A 51 0.46 20.55 1.88
N TYR A 52 1.71 20.13 2.05
CA TYR A 52 2.20 18.82 1.61
C TYR A 52 2.48 17.91 2.80
N SER A 53 2.47 16.61 2.53
CA SER A 53 2.91 15.56 3.44
C SER A 53 3.85 14.63 2.68
N GLU A 54 4.75 13.99 3.41
CA GLU A 54 5.61 12.95 2.85
C GLU A 54 5.27 11.57 3.42
N ALA A 55 5.65 10.53 2.68
CA ALA A 55 5.67 9.15 3.16
C ALA A 55 6.81 8.37 2.48
N LEU A 56 7.45 7.47 3.21
CA LEU A 56 8.33 6.47 2.61
C LEU A 56 7.50 5.31 2.08
N MET A 57 7.72 4.97 0.82
CA MET A 57 7.05 3.89 0.11
C MET A 57 8.09 2.85 -0.30
N SER A 58 7.71 1.58 -0.24
CA SER A 58 8.52 0.45 -0.69
C SER A 58 7.83 -0.25 -1.85
N LEU A 59 8.60 -0.62 -2.88
CA LEU A 59 8.24 -1.55 -3.94
C LEU A 59 9.11 -2.79 -3.78
N ARG A 60 8.50 -3.91 -3.36
CA ARG A 60 9.16 -5.21 -3.37
C ARG A 60 8.91 -5.90 -4.71
N VAL A 61 9.98 -6.33 -5.37
CA VAL A 61 9.94 -6.93 -6.71
C VAL A 61 10.32 -8.40 -6.61
N ALA A 62 9.40 -9.28 -7.01
CA ALA A 62 9.62 -10.69 -7.25
C ALA A 62 9.59 -10.98 -8.75
N GLU A 63 9.79 -12.23 -9.15
CA GLU A 63 9.82 -12.63 -10.57
C GLU A 63 8.51 -12.30 -11.29
N ASN A 64 7.37 -12.65 -10.68
CA ASN A 64 6.05 -12.57 -11.31
C ASN A 64 5.08 -11.63 -10.59
N GLN A 65 5.54 -10.98 -9.52
CA GLN A 65 4.73 -10.11 -8.67
C GLN A 65 5.52 -8.91 -8.19
N SER A 66 4.80 -7.85 -7.86
CA SER A 66 5.36 -6.77 -7.07
C SER A 66 4.38 -6.23 -6.04
N PHE A 67 4.94 -5.71 -4.96
CA PHE A 67 4.19 -5.27 -3.80
C PHE A 67 4.61 -3.86 -3.39
N PHE A 68 3.73 -2.90 -3.64
CA PHE A 68 3.94 -1.50 -3.32
C PHE A 68 3.13 -1.06 -2.11
N PHE A 69 3.78 -0.43 -1.13
CA PHE A 69 3.16 -0.08 0.14
C PHE A 69 3.87 1.06 0.87
N SER A 70 3.16 1.72 1.78
CA SER A 70 3.77 2.68 2.72
C SER A 70 4.50 1.95 3.84
N GLN A 71 5.76 2.30 4.11
CA GLN A 71 6.55 1.64 5.18
C GLN A 71 5.90 1.78 6.56
N SER A 72 5.46 3.00 6.90
CA SER A 72 4.82 3.27 8.20
C SER A 72 3.50 2.51 8.38
N GLY A 73 2.69 2.41 7.32
CA GLY A 73 1.47 1.61 7.31
C GLY A 73 1.76 0.11 7.45
N TYR A 74 2.75 -0.40 6.73
CA TYR A 74 3.16 -1.81 6.81
C TYR A 74 3.73 -2.17 8.18
N GLU A 75 4.61 -1.35 8.75
CA GLU A 75 5.18 -1.58 10.08
C GLU A 75 4.06 -1.59 11.14
N ARG A 76 3.10 -0.65 11.05
CA ARG A 76 1.95 -0.62 11.97
C ARG A 76 1.08 -1.84 11.83
N ASP A 77 0.63 -2.12 10.62
CA ASP A 77 -0.35 -3.17 10.41
C ASP A 77 0.29 -4.53 10.73
N SER A 78 1.55 -4.77 10.35
CA SER A 78 2.27 -6.01 10.68
C SER A 78 2.51 -6.18 12.19
N SER A 79 2.93 -5.13 12.91
CA SER A 79 3.10 -5.19 14.37
C SER A 79 1.78 -5.27 15.15
N THR A 80 0.65 -4.92 14.54
CA THR A 80 -0.66 -4.92 15.23
C THR A 80 -1.58 -6.08 14.81
N LEU A 81 -1.14 -6.97 13.92
CA LEU A 81 -1.95 -8.07 13.36
C LEU A 81 -2.68 -8.92 14.40
N ASN A 82 -2.02 -9.21 15.53
CA ASN A 82 -2.53 -10.07 16.59
C ASN A 82 -2.82 -9.31 17.89
N ILE A 83 -2.83 -7.98 17.84
CA ILE A 83 -3.06 -7.14 19.01
C ILE A 83 -4.55 -6.89 19.19
N GLU A 84 -5.10 -7.39 20.29
CA GLU A 84 -6.50 -7.16 20.68
C GLU A 84 -6.62 -6.06 21.75
N ASN A 85 -5.54 -5.79 22.49
CA ASN A 85 -5.51 -4.78 23.55
C ASN A 85 -5.26 -3.37 22.99
N PHE A 86 -6.17 -2.44 23.31
CA PHE A 86 -6.06 -1.04 22.90
C PHE A 86 -4.80 -0.32 23.41
N SER A 87 -4.33 -0.62 24.63
CA SER A 87 -3.16 0.05 25.21
C SER A 87 -1.87 -0.30 24.44
N GLU A 88 -1.71 -1.57 24.09
CA GLU A 88 -0.58 -2.05 23.31
C GLU A 88 -0.63 -1.53 21.87
N TRP A 89 -1.81 -1.60 21.24
CA TRP A 89 -2.05 -1.02 19.92
C TRP A 89 -1.67 0.47 19.86
N LYS A 90 -2.04 1.21 20.91
CA LYS A 90 -1.73 2.64 21.04
C LYS A 90 -0.22 2.87 21.18
N ALA A 91 0.46 2.10 22.02
CA ALA A 91 1.91 2.21 22.21
C ALA A 91 2.70 1.96 20.92
N ILE A 92 2.33 0.92 20.16
CA ILE A 92 2.92 0.62 18.84
C ILE A 92 2.67 1.78 17.87
N THR A 93 1.42 2.23 17.78
CA THR A 93 1.04 3.32 16.88
C THR A 93 1.76 4.63 17.22
N ASP A 94 1.91 4.96 18.51
CA ASP A 94 2.64 6.16 18.96
C ASP A 94 4.15 6.04 18.69
N SER A 95 4.73 4.84 18.81
CA SER A 95 6.13 4.57 18.43
C SER A 95 6.38 4.81 16.93
N ILE A 96 5.53 4.25 16.08
CA ILE A 96 5.63 4.41 14.63
C ILE A 96 5.41 5.86 14.22
N LYS A 97 4.48 6.56 14.89
CA LYS A 97 4.26 7.98 14.67
C LYS A 97 5.48 8.83 15.05
N ARG A 98 6.24 8.46 16.09
CA ARG A 98 7.51 9.13 16.42
C ARG A 98 8.58 8.90 15.35
N LYS A 99 8.65 7.69 14.80
CA LYS A 99 9.64 7.31 13.78
C LYS A 99 9.36 7.94 12.40
N TYR A 100 8.11 7.93 11.94
CA TYR A 100 7.73 8.34 10.58
C TYR A 100 6.88 9.61 10.51
N GLY A 101 6.50 10.19 11.64
CA GLY A 101 5.50 11.26 11.68
C GLY A 101 4.08 10.75 11.48
N LYS A 102 3.19 11.61 10.98
CA LYS A 102 1.77 11.28 10.84
C LYS A 102 1.54 10.28 9.70
N ILE A 103 1.00 9.10 10.04
CA ILE A 103 0.64 8.07 9.05
C ILE A 103 -0.60 8.53 8.27
N ASN A 104 -0.37 9.08 7.08
CA ASN A 104 -1.40 9.66 6.23
C ASN A 104 -1.64 8.85 4.93
N SER A 105 -0.70 7.96 4.58
CA SER A 105 -0.77 7.05 3.44
C SER A 105 -0.65 5.62 3.97
N ALA A 106 -1.73 4.84 3.87
CA ALA A 106 -1.76 3.44 4.26
C ALA A 106 -2.61 2.67 3.24
N TYR A 107 -1.96 2.28 2.15
CA TYR A 107 -2.52 1.43 1.11
C TYR A 107 -1.47 0.43 0.64
N TYR A 108 -1.96 -0.65 0.06
CA TYR A 108 -1.19 -1.76 -0.46
C TYR A 108 -1.61 -2.04 -1.90
N ILE A 109 -0.65 -2.30 -2.76
CA ILE A 109 -0.88 -2.65 -4.16
C ILE A 109 -0.07 -3.90 -4.46
N LEU A 110 -0.75 -4.99 -4.77
CA LEU A 110 -0.13 -6.23 -5.22
C LEU A 110 -0.42 -6.39 -6.71
N LYS A 111 0.62 -6.35 -7.54
CA LYS A 111 0.56 -6.65 -8.97
C LYS A 111 0.99 -8.10 -9.19
N ASN A 112 0.24 -8.85 -9.98
CA ASN A 112 0.63 -10.18 -10.45
C ASN A 112 0.58 -10.18 -11.97
N TYR A 113 1.76 -10.29 -12.58
CA TYR A 113 1.96 -10.11 -14.01
C TYR A 113 1.49 -11.33 -14.81
N GLN A 114 1.63 -12.54 -14.25
CA GLN A 114 1.13 -13.78 -14.89
C GLN A 114 -0.39 -13.80 -15.04
N LYS A 115 -1.10 -13.30 -14.02
CA LYS A 115 -2.58 -13.26 -14.00
C LYS A 115 -3.14 -11.95 -14.56
N ASN A 116 -2.27 -11.00 -14.92
CA ASN A 116 -2.63 -9.66 -15.33
C ASN A 116 -3.63 -8.97 -14.36
N ASN A 117 -3.41 -9.10 -13.06
CA ASN A 117 -4.29 -8.50 -12.06
C ASN A 117 -3.55 -7.69 -10.99
N LEU A 118 -4.28 -6.73 -10.44
CA LEU A 118 -3.85 -5.80 -9.40
C LEU A 118 -4.86 -5.85 -8.25
N GLU A 119 -4.40 -6.21 -7.05
CA GLU A 119 -5.18 -6.08 -5.82
C GLU A 119 -4.79 -4.78 -5.11
N TYR A 120 -5.78 -3.90 -4.91
CA TYR A 120 -5.62 -2.65 -4.18
C TYR A 120 -6.33 -2.75 -2.84
N ILE A 121 -5.60 -2.53 -1.76
CA ILE A 121 -6.12 -2.55 -0.39
C ILE A 121 -5.90 -1.18 0.24
N ILE A 122 -6.96 -0.59 0.75
CA ILE A 122 -6.88 0.66 1.52
C ILE A 122 -7.84 0.58 2.69
N ASN A 123 -7.34 0.90 3.88
CA ASN A 123 -8.06 0.68 5.13
C ASN A 123 -8.51 -0.80 5.27
N LYS A 124 -9.83 -1.04 5.38
CA LYS A 124 -10.44 -2.38 5.43
C LYS A 124 -11.15 -2.76 4.13
N TYR A 125 -10.94 -2.02 3.05
CA TYR A 125 -11.55 -2.32 1.75
C TYR A 125 -10.51 -2.84 0.79
N LYS A 126 -10.93 -3.78 -0.06
CA LYS A 126 -10.11 -4.23 -1.18
C LYS A 126 -10.90 -4.38 -2.45
N TYR A 127 -10.26 -4.13 -3.58
CA TYR A 127 -10.78 -4.46 -4.90
C TYR A 127 -9.66 -5.06 -5.76
N THR A 128 -10.07 -5.78 -6.78
CA THR A 128 -9.18 -6.31 -7.82
C THR A 128 -9.58 -5.70 -9.15
N GLU A 129 -8.58 -5.35 -9.96
CA GLU A 129 -8.76 -4.94 -11.36
C GLU A 129 -7.66 -5.60 -12.20
N ASN A 130 -7.77 -5.50 -13.52
CA ASN A 130 -6.64 -5.84 -14.38
C ASN A 130 -5.53 -4.80 -14.19
N ILE A 131 -4.27 -5.20 -14.39
CA ILE A 131 -3.17 -4.23 -14.39
C ILE A 131 -3.48 -3.19 -15.49
N PRO A 132 -3.45 -1.88 -15.17
CA PRO A 132 -3.78 -0.87 -16.16
C PRO A 132 -2.81 -0.91 -17.35
N ASP A 133 -3.36 -0.92 -18.55
CA ASP A 133 -2.61 -0.75 -19.80
C ASP A 133 -2.38 0.76 -20.02
N PHE A 134 -1.27 1.27 -19.45
CA PHE A 134 -0.88 2.65 -19.59
C PHE A 134 -0.43 2.94 -21.02
N LYS A 135 -1.14 3.86 -21.70
CA LYS A 135 -0.75 4.37 -23.03
C LYS A 135 0.40 5.36 -22.88
N TRP A 136 1.60 4.85 -22.67
CA TRP A 136 2.82 5.64 -22.55
C TRP A 136 3.21 6.28 -23.88
N HIS A 137 3.45 7.58 -23.84
CA HIS A 137 4.03 8.36 -24.93
C HIS A 137 5.47 8.66 -24.57
N TYR A 138 6.40 8.06 -25.30
CA TYR A 138 7.83 8.28 -25.13
C TYR A 138 8.20 9.67 -25.64
N THR A 139 9.13 10.31 -24.94
CA THR A 139 9.74 11.57 -25.38
C THR A 139 11.24 11.39 -25.57
N ASN A 140 11.87 12.33 -26.26
CA ASN A 140 13.34 12.34 -26.43
C ASN A 140 14.07 12.97 -25.25
N GLU A 141 13.34 13.43 -24.23
CA GLU A 141 13.94 14.05 -23.06
C GLU A 141 14.66 13.01 -22.21
N LYS A 142 15.89 13.34 -21.85
CA LYS A 142 16.77 12.54 -21.02
C LYS A 142 17.20 13.34 -19.81
N LYS A 143 17.37 12.69 -18.68
CA LYS A 143 18.02 13.27 -17.49
C LYS A 143 18.70 12.19 -16.68
N LYS A 144 19.64 12.60 -15.83
CA LYS A 144 20.30 11.71 -14.87
C LYS A 144 19.57 11.74 -13.54
N ILE A 145 19.23 10.57 -12.98
CA ILE A 145 18.72 10.43 -11.60
C ILE A 145 19.67 9.51 -10.85
N GLY A 146 20.40 10.06 -9.88
CA GLY A 146 21.54 9.36 -9.27
C GLY A 146 22.59 9.04 -10.33
N GLU A 147 22.90 7.75 -10.50
CA GLU A 147 23.83 7.26 -11.51
C GLU A 147 23.16 6.81 -12.83
N HIS A 148 21.83 6.86 -12.91
CA HIS A 148 21.08 6.27 -14.01
C HIS A 148 20.69 7.27 -15.07
N GLU A 149 20.89 6.91 -16.34
CA GLU A 149 20.30 7.66 -17.46
C GLU A 149 18.83 7.31 -17.59
N CYS A 150 17.97 8.33 -17.54
CA CYS A 150 16.53 8.16 -17.57
C CYS A 150 15.93 8.81 -18.81
N GLN A 151 14.85 8.22 -19.31
CA GLN A 151 14.00 8.78 -20.36
C GLN A 151 12.65 9.17 -19.80
N LYS A 152 12.10 10.28 -20.28
CA LYS A 152 10.73 10.67 -19.94
C LYS A 152 9.70 9.96 -20.81
N ALA A 153 8.66 9.46 -20.16
CA ALA A 153 7.41 9.05 -20.79
C ALA A 153 6.23 9.78 -20.11
N THR A 154 5.12 9.92 -20.83
CA THR A 154 3.90 10.55 -20.31
C THR A 154 2.67 9.70 -20.56
N CYS A 155 1.66 9.80 -19.70
CA CYS A 155 0.35 9.22 -19.98
C CYS A 155 -0.78 10.00 -19.30
N ALA A 156 -1.99 9.84 -19.81
CA ALA A 156 -3.21 10.24 -19.12
C ALA A 156 -3.80 9.01 -18.42
N TYR A 157 -4.07 9.11 -17.12
CA TYR A 157 -4.67 8.03 -16.35
C TYR A 157 -5.56 8.58 -15.23
N MET A 158 -6.78 8.03 -15.12
CA MET A 158 -7.76 8.35 -14.05
C MET A 158 -7.99 9.85 -13.81
N GLY A 159 -8.04 10.65 -14.88
CA GLY A 159 -8.32 12.08 -14.84
C GLY A 159 -7.11 12.96 -14.50
N ARG A 160 -5.89 12.43 -14.66
CA ARG A 160 -4.62 13.13 -14.43
C ARG A 160 -3.65 12.85 -15.59
N ASN A 161 -2.81 13.83 -15.89
CA ASN A 161 -1.66 13.66 -16.77
C ASN A 161 -0.42 13.46 -15.92
N TYR A 162 0.31 12.40 -16.22
CA TYR A 162 1.52 12.00 -15.52
C TYR A 162 2.75 12.12 -16.41
N GLU A 163 3.83 12.57 -15.80
CA GLU A 163 5.18 12.44 -16.34
C GLU A 163 5.94 11.42 -15.48
N VAL A 164 6.66 10.52 -16.13
CA VAL A 164 7.50 9.53 -15.47
C VAL A 164 8.88 9.51 -16.10
N TRP A 165 9.89 9.22 -15.29
CA TRP A 165 11.27 9.04 -15.71
C TRP A 165 11.69 7.62 -15.39
N PHE A 166 12.02 6.84 -16.42
CA PHE A 166 12.40 5.44 -16.29
C PHE A 166 13.80 5.20 -16.84
N THR A 167 14.50 4.18 -16.32
CA THR A 167 15.84 3.82 -16.76
C THR A 167 15.93 2.35 -17.20
N PRO A 168 16.48 2.05 -18.39
CA PRO A 168 16.75 0.69 -18.81
C PRO A 168 17.92 0.05 -18.03
N ASP A 169 18.75 0.83 -17.32
CA ASP A 169 19.88 0.35 -16.52
C ASP A 169 19.43 -0.62 -15.41
N ILE A 170 18.18 -0.46 -14.95
CA ILE A 170 17.52 -1.37 -14.04
C ILE A 170 16.37 -2.03 -14.83
N PRO A 171 16.57 -3.24 -15.39
CA PRO A 171 15.65 -3.88 -16.33
C PRO A 171 14.44 -4.51 -15.63
N ILE A 172 13.76 -3.73 -14.78
CA ILE A 172 12.55 -4.11 -14.05
C ILE A 172 11.40 -3.26 -14.60
N SER A 173 10.45 -3.87 -15.31
CA SER A 173 9.31 -3.14 -15.90
C SER A 173 8.22 -2.79 -14.88
N ASP A 174 8.60 -1.98 -13.90
CA ASP A 174 7.77 -1.65 -12.73
C ASP A 174 8.01 -0.21 -12.26
N GLY A 175 7.28 0.22 -11.22
CA GLY A 175 7.36 1.56 -10.69
C GLY A 175 6.48 1.78 -9.46
N PRO A 176 6.54 3.00 -8.91
CA PRO A 176 5.72 3.37 -7.77
C PRO A 176 4.23 3.36 -8.12
N TRP A 177 3.41 3.14 -7.10
CA TRP A 177 1.95 3.08 -7.22
C TRP A 177 1.49 1.95 -8.18
N LYS A 178 0.72 2.29 -9.22
CA LYS A 178 0.20 1.35 -10.20
C LYS A 178 1.03 1.30 -11.48
N PHE A 179 1.98 2.23 -11.65
CA PHE A 179 2.75 2.35 -12.89
C PHE A 179 3.62 1.13 -13.15
N CYS A 180 3.66 0.71 -14.41
CA CYS A 180 4.46 -0.40 -14.94
C CYS A 180 4.46 -0.34 -16.48
N GLY A 181 5.13 -1.29 -17.15
CA GLY A 181 5.03 -1.48 -18.59
C GLY A 181 6.00 -0.65 -19.44
N LEU A 182 6.94 0.06 -18.82
CA LEU A 182 8.08 0.68 -19.50
C LEU A 182 9.29 -0.26 -19.50
N PRO A 183 10.21 -0.19 -20.47
CA PRO A 183 11.39 -1.06 -20.55
C PRO A 183 12.48 -0.60 -19.55
N GLY A 184 12.16 -0.66 -18.25
CA GLY A 184 13.03 -0.19 -17.18
C GLY A 184 12.26 0.30 -15.95
N LEU A 185 12.96 0.44 -14.83
CA LEU A 185 12.37 0.87 -13.56
C LEU A 185 12.03 2.36 -13.63
N ILE A 186 10.80 2.72 -13.23
CA ILE A 186 10.38 4.11 -13.08
C ILE A 186 10.98 4.67 -11.80
N LEU A 187 11.92 5.60 -11.93
CA LEU A 187 12.60 6.25 -10.79
C LEU A 187 11.83 7.47 -10.27
N GLU A 188 11.17 8.19 -11.16
CA GLU A 188 10.30 9.30 -10.76
C GLU A 188 8.96 9.23 -11.46
N ALA A 189 7.90 9.61 -10.75
CA ALA A 189 6.56 9.75 -11.31
C ALA A 189 5.82 10.89 -10.61
N TYR A 190 5.27 11.82 -11.38
CA TYR A 190 4.49 12.91 -10.82
C TYR A 190 3.36 13.32 -11.77
N ASP A 191 2.27 13.81 -11.21
CA ASP A 191 1.25 14.45 -12.04
C ASP A 191 1.69 15.88 -12.40
N THR A 192 1.22 16.38 -13.53
CA THR A 192 1.54 17.73 -14.04
C THR A 192 1.19 18.89 -13.09
N GLN A 193 0.33 18.66 -12.09
CA GLN A 193 -0.01 19.65 -11.05
C GLN A 193 0.83 19.47 -9.78
N HIS A 194 1.76 18.50 -9.76
CA HIS A 194 2.61 18.19 -8.63
C HIS A 194 1.82 17.93 -7.34
N HIS A 195 0.61 17.38 -7.47
CA HIS A 195 -0.20 16.96 -6.33
C HIS A 195 0.34 15.67 -5.69
N TYR A 196 1.01 14.84 -6.48
CA TYR A 196 1.72 13.64 -6.11
C TYR A 196 3.03 13.57 -6.85
N GLU A 197 4.08 13.26 -6.10
CA GLU A 197 5.42 13.03 -6.62
C GLU A 197 6.00 11.80 -5.93
N PHE A 198 6.50 10.87 -6.72
CA PHE A 198 7.29 9.75 -6.25
C PHE A 198 8.73 9.96 -6.72
N ASN A 199 9.67 9.97 -5.78
CA ASN A 199 11.10 10.07 -6.06
C ASN A 199 11.82 8.86 -5.52
N PHE A 200 12.53 8.13 -6.38
CA PHE A 200 13.37 7.01 -6.01
C PHE A 200 14.51 7.47 -5.09
N LEU A 201 14.71 6.75 -4.00
CA LEU A 201 15.76 7.01 -3.00
C LEU A 201 16.86 5.96 -3.03
N GLY A 202 16.57 4.76 -3.52
CA GLY A 202 17.52 3.65 -3.57
C GLY A 202 16.86 2.29 -3.68
N MET A 203 17.67 1.26 -3.90
CA MET A 203 17.24 -0.12 -4.01
C MET A 203 18.20 -1.02 -3.25
N ASN A 204 17.66 -2.03 -2.56
CA ASN A 204 18.44 -3.05 -1.88
C ASN A 204 18.06 -4.43 -2.40
N LYS A 205 19.02 -5.34 -2.46
CA LYS A 205 18.72 -6.78 -2.59
C LYS A 205 18.03 -7.26 -1.32
N CYS A 206 17.09 -8.18 -1.46
CA CYS A 206 16.43 -8.82 -0.34
C CYS A 206 16.06 -10.28 -0.69
N ASP A 207 15.72 -11.06 0.33
CA ASP A 207 15.13 -12.39 0.18
C ASP A 207 13.98 -12.52 1.18
N VAL A 208 12.86 -11.87 0.88
CA VAL A 208 11.71 -11.75 1.79
C VAL A 208 10.44 -12.16 1.09
N GLU A 209 9.60 -12.94 1.75
CA GLU A 209 8.28 -13.28 1.22
C GLU A 209 7.41 -12.01 1.06
N ILE A 210 6.68 -11.94 -0.05
CA ILE A 210 5.63 -10.94 -0.22
C ILE A 210 4.46 -11.32 0.70
N PHE A 211 4.30 -10.52 1.75
CA PHE A 211 3.27 -10.66 2.75
C PHE A 211 2.46 -9.37 2.85
N VAL A 212 1.14 -9.46 2.75
CA VAL A 212 0.24 -8.32 2.94
C VAL A 212 -0.37 -8.39 4.34
N PRO A 213 -0.02 -7.47 5.26
CA PRO A 213 -0.36 -7.56 6.67
C PRO A 213 -1.79 -7.07 6.96
N VAL A 214 -2.77 -7.49 6.15
CA VAL A 214 -4.17 -7.08 6.32
C VAL A 214 -5.07 -8.28 6.44
N VAL A 215 -5.93 -8.22 7.46
CA VAL A 215 -6.88 -9.26 7.82
C VAL A 215 -8.31 -8.75 7.64
N ASN A 216 -9.20 -9.64 7.18
CA ASN A 216 -10.63 -9.40 7.03
C ASN A 216 -10.97 -8.15 6.19
N CYS A 217 -10.38 -8.04 5.00
CA CYS A 217 -10.74 -7.00 4.05
C CYS A 217 -12.14 -7.23 3.48
N THR A 218 -12.97 -6.18 3.49
CA THR A 218 -14.24 -6.13 2.76
C THR A 218 -13.95 -5.99 1.26
N LYS A 219 -14.25 -7.04 0.49
CA LYS A 219 -14.21 -6.99 -0.98
C LYS A 219 -15.28 -6.02 -1.48
N THR A 220 -14.91 -5.12 -2.38
CA THR A 220 -15.81 -4.14 -2.98
C THR A 220 -15.31 -3.72 -4.37
N THR A 221 -15.95 -2.73 -4.99
CA THR A 221 -15.57 -2.23 -6.31
C THR A 221 -14.61 -1.03 -6.21
N LYS A 222 -13.80 -0.83 -7.26
CA LYS A 222 -12.94 0.36 -7.41
C LYS A 222 -13.73 1.66 -7.25
N LYS A 223 -14.86 1.78 -7.96
CA LYS A 223 -15.78 2.93 -7.86
C LYS A 223 -16.19 3.19 -6.42
N LYS A 224 -16.54 2.13 -5.66
CA LYS A 224 -16.95 2.29 -4.25
C LYS A 224 -15.82 2.77 -3.35
N VAL A 225 -14.59 2.27 -3.54
CA VAL A 225 -13.43 2.75 -2.80
C VAL A 225 -13.15 4.22 -3.09
N ILE A 226 -13.25 4.63 -4.36
CA ILE A 226 -13.03 6.04 -4.75
C ILE A 226 -14.14 6.93 -4.15
N GLU A 227 -15.42 6.54 -4.23
CA GLU A 227 -16.52 7.24 -3.59
C GLU A 227 -16.32 7.41 -2.07
N LEU A 228 -15.92 6.34 -1.37
CA LEU A 228 -15.67 6.38 0.07
C LEU A 228 -14.47 7.29 0.41
N THR A 229 -13.42 7.25 -0.42
CA THR A 229 -12.24 8.09 -0.26
C THR A 229 -12.58 9.56 -0.47
N GLN A 230 -13.36 9.86 -1.52
CA GLN A 230 -13.81 11.22 -1.83
C GLN A 230 -14.74 11.74 -0.73
N LYS A 231 -15.72 10.93 -0.28
CA LYS A 231 -16.61 11.30 0.83
C LYS A 231 -15.84 11.62 2.12
N ARG A 232 -14.78 10.88 2.42
CA ARG A 232 -13.90 11.16 3.57
C ARG A 232 -13.19 12.51 3.45
N ILE A 233 -12.89 12.95 2.24
CA ILE A 233 -12.25 14.24 1.95
C ILE A 233 -13.27 15.38 2.02
N ASP A 234 -14.38 15.24 1.30
CA ASP A 234 -15.39 16.29 1.13
C ASP A 234 -16.15 16.59 2.42
N ASP A 235 -16.47 15.52 3.16
CA ASP A 235 -17.20 15.58 4.41
C ASP A 235 -16.63 14.57 5.43
N PRO A 236 -15.49 14.91 6.05
CA PRO A 236 -14.90 14.09 7.12
C PRO A 236 -15.88 13.82 8.27
N ASN A 237 -16.85 14.73 8.49
CA ASN A 237 -17.84 14.64 9.56
C ASN A 237 -18.88 13.57 9.26
N ALA A 238 -19.49 13.59 8.07
CA ALA A 238 -20.42 12.55 7.65
C ALA A 238 -19.74 11.18 7.53
N PHE A 239 -18.48 11.14 7.13
CA PHE A 239 -17.71 9.89 7.11
C PHE A 239 -17.53 9.31 8.53
N MET A 240 -17.14 10.13 9.52
CA MET A 240 -17.01 9.68 10.91
C MET A 240 -18.35 9.27 11.52
N LYS A 241 -19.46 9.95 11.17
CA LYS A 241 -20.81 9.57 11.59
C LYS A 241 -21.23 8.21 11.00
N LEU A 242 -20.91 7.95 9.73
CA LEU A 242 -21.16 6.66 9.08
C LEU A 242 -20.33 5.54 9.72
N LEU A 243 -19.05 5.80 10.02
CA LEU A 243 -18.18 4.84 10.69
C LEU A 243 -18.67 4.52 12.10
N SER A 244 -18.96 5.54 12.92
CA SER A 244 -19.45 5.34 14.29
C SER A 244 -20.79 4.61 14.33
N ALA A 245 -21.70 4.87 13.38
CA ALA A 245 -22.95 4.11 13.25
C ALA A 245 -22.72 2.63 12.91
N LYS A 246 -21.65 2.31 12.15
CA LYS A 246 -21.30 0.93 11.80
C LYS A 246 -20.49 0.19 12.87
N THR A 247 -19.70 0.91 13.68
CA THR A 247 -18.74 0.30 14.62
C THR A 247 -19.09 0.47 16.09
N GLY A 248 -20.09 1.28 16.44
CA GLY A 248 -20.53 1.50 17.82
C GLY A 248 -19.59 2.36 18.68
N ILE A 249 -18.46 2.82 18.13
CA ILE A 249 -17.45 3.62 18.86
C ILE A 249 -17.89 5.09 18.91
N LYS A 250 -18.22 5.58 20.12
CA LYS A 250 -18.50 7.01 20.39
C LYS A 250 -17.18 7.78 20.58
N GLY A 251 -16.68 8.43 19.54
CA GLY A 251 -15.49 9.28 19.61
C GLY A 251 -15.78 10.72 20.04
N LYS A 252 -14.96 11.29 20.95
CA LYS A 252 -15.00 12.71 21.33
C LYS A 252 -14.77 13.61 20.10
N THR A 253 -15.66 14.58 19.93
CA THR A 253 -15.83 15.46 18.78
C THR A 253 -14.79 16.59 18.72
N LYS A 254 -13.57 16.29 18.29
CA LYS A 254 -12.73 17.31 17.65
C LYS A 254 -12.73 17.05 16.14
N PHE A 255 -13.61 17.78 15.47
CA PHE A 255 -13.92 17.59 14.07
C PHE A 255 -12.72 17.94 13.18
N PRO A 256 -12.39 17.11 12.16
CA PRO A 256 -11.31 17.44 11.24
C PRO A 256 -11.66 18.70 10.43
N LYS A 257 -10.68 19.58 10.20
CA LYS A 257 -10.84 20.67 9.23
C LYS A 257 -11.07 20.08 7.82
N LYS A 258 -11.97 20.69 7.05
CA LYS A 258 -12.19 20.35 5.64
C LYS A 258 -10.92 20.69 4.86
N PHE A 259 -10.36 19.71 4.16
CA PHE A 259 -9.21 19.89 3.28
C PHE A 259 -9.66 19.58 1.86
N SER A 260 -9.38 20.46 0.91
CA SER A 260 -9.61 20.14 -0.50
C SER A 260 -8.44 19.27 -0.98
N TYR A 261 -8.71 18.05 -1.43
CA TYR A 261 -7.69 17.06 -1.80
C TYR A 261 -8.04 16.42 -3.13
N ALA A 262 -7.13 16.47 -4.10
CA ALA A 262 -7.32 15.77 -5.37
C ALA A 262 -6.70 14.37 -5.24
N THR A 263 -7.52 13.33 -5.13
CA THR A 263 -7.04 11.93 -5.09
C THR A 263 -6.27 11.55 -6.36
N MET A 264 -5.40 10.53 -6.28
CA MET A 264 -4.72 9.97 -7.47
C MET A 264 -5.72 9.36 -8.46
N GLU A 265 -6.85 8.83 -7.99
CA GLU A 265 -7.93 8.33 -8.86
C GLU A 265 -9.18 9.19 -8.69
N ARG A 266 -9.76 9.68 -9.79
CA ARG A 266 -10.94 10.56 -9.79
C ARG A 266 -12.18 9.88 -10.37
N LEU A 267 -13.37 10.18 -9.82
CA LEU A 267 -14.63 9.62 -10.31
C LEU A 267 -15.02 10.11 -11.71
N GLU A 268 -14.66 11.36 -12.03
CA GLU A 268 -14.91 11.98 -13.33
C GLU A 268 -14.29 11.19 -14.50
N ALA A 269 -13.35 10.29 -14.22
CA ALA A 269 -12.71 9.42 -15.19
C ALA A 269 -13.46 8.12 -15.50
N PHE A 270 -14.54 7.78 -14.78
CA PHE A 270 -15.36 6.62 -15.13
C PHE A 270 -16.33 6.99 -16.26
N PRO A 271 -16.42 6.20 -17.34
CA PRO A 271 -17.50 6.37 -18.32
C PRO A 271 -18.85 6.26 -17.59
N LYS A 272 -19.77 7.18 -17.92
CA LYS A 272 -21.13 7.22 -17.37
C LYS A 272 -21.94 5.99 -17.77
#